data_AF-A0A2V9LDU5-F1
#
_entry.id   AF-A0A2V9LDU5-F1
#
_cell.length_a   1.000
_cell.length_b   1.000
_cell.length_c   1.000
_cell.angle_alpha   90.00
_cell.angle_beta   90.00
_cell.angle_gamma   90.00
#
_symmetry.space_group_name_H-M   'P 1'
#
loop_
_entity.id
_entity.type
_entity.pdbx_description
1 polymer ?
#
loop_
_entity_poly.entity_id
_entity_poly.type
_entity_poly.pdbx_seq_one_letter_code
_entity_poly.pdbx_strand_id
1 'polypeptide(L)'
;MTTKGMCRRLKAALIVFAIAMAHSSVTTGQERRPGDLRVAGPYNHKNLSIFLIQGPDRWKGRTPLTLQQALGQKKVVVHETGTVQKLAIENLSPEEEVYVQFGDIVKGGNQDRVLVTDLVLPPHGGKV
;
A
#
# COMPACT_ATOMS: atom_id res chain seq x y z
N MET A 1 -26.30 56.94 -33.63
CA MET A 1 -26.78 57.74 -32.47
C MET A 1 -27.46 56.78 -31.52
N THR A 2 -26.75 56.30 -30.49
CA THR A 2 -26.89 56.76 -29.08
C THR A 2 -28.37 56.69 -28.64
N THR A 3 -28.81 55.92 -27.64
CA THR A 3 -28.32 55.78 -26.25
C THR A 3 -29.25 54.78 -25.54
N LYS A 4 -28.79 54.14 -24.46
CA LYS A 4 -29.49 53.82 -23.17
C LYS A 4 -28.83 52.57 -22.59
N GLY A 5 -28.17 52.56 -21.45
CA GLY A 5 -28.43 53.34 -20.24
C GLY A 5 -29.09 52.45 -19.20
N MET A 6 -28.26 51.58 -18.59
CA MET A 6 -28.26 51.18 -17.17
C MET A 6 -29.59 51.26 -16.40
N CYS A 7 -30.13 50.11 -15.99
CA CYS A 7 -31.15 50.06 -14.93
C CYS A 7 -30.63 49.25 -13.74
N ARG A 8 -30.61 49.94 -12.59
CA ARG A 8 -30.04 49.56 -11.30
C ARG A 8 -31.08 48.82 -10.44
N ARG A 9 -30.59 47.83 -9.68
CA ARG A 9 -31.00 47.40 -8.32
C ARG A 9 -32.39 46.76 -8.14
N LEU A 10 -32.40 45.52 -7.67
CA LEU A 10 -33.46 45.01 -6.80
C LEU A 10 -32.89 44.19 -5.63
N LYS A 11 -33.64 44.22 -4.54
CA LYS A 11 -33.22 44.11 -3.14
C LYS A 11 -33.02 42.67 -2.66
N ALA A 12 -32.29 42.57 -1.57
CA ALA A 12 -32.04 41.41 -0.75
C ALA A 12 -33.30 40.62 -0.35
N ALA A 13 -33.12 39.30 -0.20
CA ALA A 13 -33.55 38.46 0.93
C ALA A 13 -34.01 37.08 0.43
N LEU A 14 -33.13 36.07 0.52
CA LEU A 14 -33.59 34.73 0.89
C LEU A 14 -32.58 34.08 1.83
N ILE A 15 -33.10 33.84 3.01
CA ILE A 15 -32.52 33.23 4.20
C ILE A 15 -32.28 31.74 3.93
N VAL A 16 -31.08 31.29 4.28
CA VAL A 16 -30.77 29.99 4.91
C VAL A 16 -31.43 28.75 4.30
N PHE A 17 -30.71 28.07 3.40
CA PHE A 17 -30.78 26.61 3.26
C PHE A 17 -29.58 26.03 2.48
N ALA A 18 -28.39 25.98 3.07
CA ALA A 18 -27.31 25.13 2.53
C ALA A 18 -26.17 24.80 3.53
N ILE A 19 -26.38 24.99 4.85
CA ILE A 19 -25.45 24.42 5.84
C ILE A 19 -25.97 23.02 6.18
N ALA A 20 -25.69 22.04 5.31
CA ALA A 20 -25.67 20.60 5.63
C ALA A 20 -25.31 19.75 4.39
N MET A 21 -24.24 20.10 3.67
CA MET A 21 -23.59 19.17 2.74
C MET A 21 -22.08 19.18 2.99
N ALA A 22 -21.69 19.20 4.26
CA ALA A 22 -20.32 19.01 4.68
C ALA A 22 -20.06 17.50 4.80
N HIS A 23 -19.31 17.00 3.82
CA HIS A 23 -18.39 15.87 3.94
C HIS A 23 -18.99 14.54 4.40
N SER A 24 -19.68 13.88 3.49
CA SER A 24 -19.51 12.44 3.35
C SER A 24 -18.84 12.17 2.02
N SER A 25 -17.54 12.49 1.95
CA SER A 25 -16.67 11.75 1.03
C SER A 25 -16.64 10.33 1.55
N VAL A 26 -17.65 9.54 1.16
CA VAL A 26 -17.50 8.10 1.12
C VAL A 26 -16.26 7.91 0.25
N THR A 27 -15.13 7.58 0.87
CA THR A 27 -14.02 6.96 0.17
C THR A 27 -14.61 5.67 -0.37
N THR A 28 -15.20 5.73 -1.55
CA THR A 28 -15.37 4.58 -2.42
C THR A 28 -13.96 4.04 -2.54
N GLY A 29 -13.64 3.03 -1.73
CA GLY A 29 -12.53 2.15 -2.00
C GLY A 29 -12.70 1.80 -3.46
N GLN A 30 -11.76 2.28 -4.29
CA GLN A 30 -11.88 2.14 -5.73
C GLN A 30 -12.27 0.69 -6.01
N GLU A 31 -13.47 0.51 -6.57
CA GLU A 31 -13.83 -0.75 -7.18
C GLU A 31 -12.76 -0.98 -8.25
N ARG A 32 -11.79 -1.84 -7.92
CA ARG A 32 -10.71 -2.21 -8.81
C ARG A 32 -11.37 -3.00 -9.92
N ARG A 33 -11.84 -2.29 -10.95
CA ARG A 33 -12.14 -2.92 -12.25
C ARG A 33 -10.96 -3.83 -12.56
N PRO A 34 -11.15 -5.10 -12.95
CA PRO A 34 -10.06 -5.95 -13.39
C PRO A 34 -9.45 -5.34 -14.66
N GLY A 35 -8.64 -4.30 -14.49
CA GLY A 35 -7.92 -3.63 -15.57
C GLY A 35 -6.77 -4.53 -15.97
N ASP A 36 -6.83 -5.04 -17.19
CA ASP A 36 -5.77 -5.77 -17.89
C ASP A 36 -5.20 -7.01 -17.18
N LEU A 37 -5.91 -7.55 -16.19
CA LEU A 37 -5.52 -8.80 -15.53
C LEU A 37 -5.84 -10.00 -16.43
N ARG A 38 -4.83 -10.82 -16.74
CA ARG A 38 -4.97 -12.04 -17.55
C ARG A 38 -4.47 -13.24 -16.76
N VAL A 39 -5.15 -14.37 -16.88
CA VAL A 39 -4.68 -15.63 -16.30
C VAL A 39 -3.96 -16.43 -17.38
N ALA A 40 -2.74 -16.87 -17.11
CA ALA A 40 -1.94 -17.73 -17.97
C ALA A 40 -1.69 -19.09 -17.30
N GLY A 41 -1.49 -20.14 -18.10
CA GLY A 41 -1.34 -21.52 -17.65
C GLY A 41 -2.56 -22.40 -17.98
N PRO A 42 -2.68 -23.60 -17.38
CA PRO A 42 -1.79 -24.13 -16.35
C PRO A 42 -0.41 -24.51 -16.90
N TYR A 43 0.64 -24.21 -16.12
CA TYR A 43 1.97 -24.78 -16.30
C TYR A 43 2.11 -25.98 -15.36
N ASN A 44 2.20 -27.19 -15.92
CA ASN A 44 2.18 -28.41 -15.13
C ASN A 44 3.59 -29.02 -14.98
N HIS A 45 3.92 -29.46 -13.76
CA HIS A 45 5.07 -30.32 -13.49
C HIS A 45 4.72 -31.35 -12.40
N LYS A 46 4.65 -32.63 -12.77
CA LYS A 46 4.19 -33.72 -11.88
C LYS A 46 2.82 -33.40 -11.26
N ASN A 47 2.76 -33.26 -9.94
CA ASN A 47 1.57 -32.93 -9.15
C ASN A 47 1.43 -31.43 -8.86
N LEU A 48 2.12 -30.56 -9.60
CA LEU A 48 2.05 -29.11 -9.47
C LEU A 48 1.46 -28.47 -10.73
N SER A 49 0.42 -27.65 -10.56
CA SER A 49 -0.16 -26.81 -11.60
C SER A 49 -0.04 -25.34 -11.19
N ILE A 50 0.64 -24.54 -12.02
CA ILE A 50 0.85 -23.11 -11.77
C ILE A 50 -0.04 -22.29 -12.70
N PHE A 51 -0.80 -21.37 -12.12
CA PHE A 51 -1.56 -20.36 -12.84
C PHE A 51 -0.95 -18.99 -12.53
N LEU A 52 -0.62 -18.23 -13.56
CA LEU A 52 -0.02 -16.91 -13.42
C LEU A 52 -1.09 -15.84 -13.63
N ILE A 53 -1.21 -14.90 -12.71
CA ILE A 53 -2.02 -13.70 -12.88
C ILE A 53 -1.09 -12.60 -13.41
N GLN A 54 -1.26 -12.25 -14.68
CA GLN A 54 -0.49 -11.24 -15.39
C GLN A 54 -1.24 -9.92 -15.37
N GLY A 55 -0.51 -8.82 -15.27
CA GLY A 55 -1.05 -7.48 -15.38
C GLY A 55 0.05 -6.49 -15.75
N PRO A 56 -0.29 -5.22 -15.99
CA PRO A 56 0.69 -4.18 -16.23
C PRO A 56 1.65 -4.07 -15.04
N ASP A 57 2.95 -3.86 -15.31
CA ASP A 57 3.96 -3.70 -14.26
C ASP A 57 3.60 -2.52 -13.34
N ARG A 58 3.36 -2.82 -12.07
CA ARG A 58 3.03 -1.83 -11.03
C ARG A 58 4.28 -1.37 -10.28
N TRP A 59 5.39 -2.11 -10.40
CA TRP A 59 6.63 -1.80 -9.69
C TRP A 59 7.59 -0.89 -10.45
N LYS A 60 7.38 -0.68 -11.75
CA LYS A 60 8.19 0.24 -12.59
C LYS A 60 9.69 -0.07 -12.49
N GLY A 61 10.06 -1.34 -12.55
CA GLY A 61 11.46 -1.78 -12.42
C GLY A 61 12.05 -1.73 -11.01
N ARG A 62 11.29 -1.38 -9.97
CA ARG A 62 11.73 -1.52 -8.59
C ARG A 62 11.68 -2.99 -8.18
N THR A 63 12.80 -3.50 -7.69
CA THR A 63 12.90 -4.86 -7.16
C THR A 63 13.10 -4.76 -5.66
N PRO A 64 12.16 -5.23 -4.83
CA PRO A 64 12.32 -5.19 -3.38
C PRO A 64 13.51 -6.05 -2.96
N LEU A 65 14.20 -5.64 -1.90
CA LEU A 65 15.19 -6.47 -1.25
C LEU A 65 14.49 -7.62 -0.52
N THR A 66 15.08 -8.81 -0.53
CA THR A 66 14.67 -9.86 0.41
C THR A 66 15.03 -9.45 1.84
N LEU A 67 14.31 -9.98 2.84
CA LEU A 67 14.63 -9.74 4.24
C LEU A 67 16.10 -10.04 4.57
N GLN A 68 16.64 -11.15 4.04
CA GLN A 68 18.03 -11.53 4.24
C GLN A 68 19.02 -10.49 3.69
N GLN A 69 18.79 -9.99 2.47
CA GLN A 69 19.62 -8.94 1.87
C GLN A 69 19.54 -7.65 2.69
N ALA A 70 18.33 -7.26 3.11
CA ALA A 70 18.12 -6.04 3.89
C ALA A 70 18.79 -6.10 5.27
N LEU A 71 18.73 -7.26 5.95
CA LEU A 71 19.45 -7.49 7.21
C LEU A 71 20.97 -7.42 7.01
N GLY A 72 21.50 -8.08 5.97
CA GLY A 72 22.92 -8.04 5.65
C GLY A 72 23.44 -6.62 5.34
N GLN A 73 22.58 -5.77 4.77
CA GLN A 73 22.87 -4.36 4.47
C GLN A 73 22.55 -3.40 5.63
N LYS A 74 22.03 -3.90 6.75
CA LYS A 74 21.53 -3.08 7.88
C LYS A 74 20.43 -2.07 7.51
N LYS A 75 19.67 -2.38 6.46
CA LYS A 75 18.51 -1.60 6.01
C LYS A 75 17.23 -1.97 6.75
N VAL A 76 17.23 -3.10 7.45
CA VAL A 76 16.12 -3.54 8.30
C VAL A 76 16.61 -3.83 9.70
N VAL A 77 15.77 -3.52 10.68
CA VAL A 77 15.96 -3.90 12.08
C VAL A 77 14.76 -4.72 12.52
N VAL A 78 15.03 -5.82 13.23
CA VAL A 78 14.01 -6.59 13.93
C VAL A 78 14.08 -6.26 15.41
N HIS A 79 12.95 -5.85 15.96
CA HIS A 79 12.77 -5.48 17.36
C HIS A 79 12.05 -6.63 18.09
N GLU A 80 12.68 -7.14 19.15
CA GLU A 80 12.00 -8.00 20.11
C GLU A 80 11.15 -7.12 21.02
N THR A 81 9.85 -7.40 21.13
CA THR A 81 8.93 -6.55 21.90
C THR A 81 8.86 -6.92 23.39
N GLY A 82 9.61 -7.94 23.83
CA GLY A 82 9.56 -8.48 25.18
C GLY A 82 8.25 -9.21 25.53
N THR A 83 7.26 -9.15 24.63
CA THR A 83 6.01 -9.91 24.74
C THR A 83 6.16 -11.20 23.95
N VAL A 84 5.86 -12.33 24.58
CA VAL A 84 5.91 -13.66 23.96
C VAL A 84 5.12 -13.64 22.65
N GLN A 85 5.76 -14.04 21.55
CA GLN A 85 5.23 -14.11 20.17
C GLN A 85 5.09 -12.78 19.40
N LYS A 86 5.63 -11.65 19.88
CA LYS A 86 5.59 -10.39 19.12
C LYS A 86 7.00 -9.95 18.71
N LEU A 87 7.30 -10.07 17.43
CA LEU A 87 8.41 -9.39 16.77
C LEU A 87 7.86 -8.19 16.01
N ALA A 88 8.62 -7.09 15.97
CA ALA A 88 8.33 -5.97 15.08
C ALA A 88 9.48 -5.78 14.09
N ILE A 89 9.17 -5.53 12.83
CA ILE A 89 10.16 -5.30 11.77
C ILE A 89 10.05 -3.86 11.30
N GLU A 90 11.20 -3.21 11.09
CA GLU A 90 11.28 -1.83 10.64
C GLU A 90 12.21 -1.71 9.44
N ASN A 91 11.73 -1.11 8.35
CA ASN A 91 12.52 -0.83 7.17
C ASN A 91 13.10 0.59 7.25
N LEU A 92 14.40 0.67 7.50
CA LEU A 92 15.14 1.92 7.60
C LEU A 92 15.65 2.43 6.24
N SER A 93 15.52 1.65 5.17
CA SER A 93 15.95 2.09 3.84
C SER A 93 15.17 3.33 3.40
N PRO A 94 15.86 4.34 2.82
CA PRO A 94 15.20 5.51 2.24
C PRO A 94 14.47 5.24 0.92
N GLU A 95 14.86 4.21 0.19
CA GLU A 95 14.45 4.04 -1.21
C GLU A 95 13.94 2.62 -1.51
N GLU A 96 14.47 1.61 -0.83
CA GLU A 96 14.17 0.22 -1.16
C GLU A 96 13.05 -0.34 -0.29
N GLU A 97 12.12 -1.00 -0.96
CA GLU A 97 11.14 -1.85 -0.32
C GLU A 97 11.80 -3.15 0.11
N VAL A 98 11.29 -3.75 1.18
CA VAL A 98 11.73 -5.07 1.64
C VAL A 98 10.58 -6.05 1.58
N TYR A 99 10.77 -7.11 0.82
CA TYR A 99 9.86 -8.25 0.81
C TYR A 99 10.29 -9.26 1.89
N VAL A 100 9.36 -9.50 2.81
CA VAL A 100 9.42 -10.53 3.83
C VAL A 100 8.62 -11.71 3.32
N GLN A 101 9.28 -12.85 3.15
CA GLN A 101 8.64 -14.04 2.62
C GLN A 101 8.11 -14.91 3.77
N PHE A 102 6.95 -15.52 3.56
CA PHE A 102 6.51 -16.60 4.43
C PHE A 102 7.60 -17.69 4.55
N GLY A 103 7.89 -18.09 5.79
CA GLY A 103 8.89 -19.09 6.10
C GLY A 103 10.29 -18.53 6.35
N ASP A 104 10.51 -17.22 6.17
CA ASP A 104 11.77 -16.58 6.53
C ASP A 104 12.09 -16.81 8.02
N ILE A 105 13.34 -17.17 8.30
CA ILE A 105 13.80 -17.42 9.67
C ILE A 105 14.60 -16.23 10.17
N VAL A 106 14.11 -15.58 11.22
CA VAL A 106 14.85 -14.53 11.92
C VAL A 106 15.63 -15.14 13.08
N LYS A 107 16.93 -14.84 13.10
CA LYS A 107 17.91 -15.36 14.07
C LYS A 107 18.51 -14.21 14.87
N GLY A 108 18.92 -14.47 16.11
CA GLY A 108 19.69 -13.51 16.93
C GLY A 108 18.93 -12.78 18.03
N GLY A 109 17.66 -13.14 18.28
CA GLY A 109 16.92 -12.75 19.48
C GLY A 109 17.00 -13.81 20.60
N ASN A 110 16.12 -13.70 21.60
CA ASN A 110 16.00 -14.71 22.66
C ASN A 110 15.55 -16.07 22.12
N GLN A 111 14.85 -16.07 20.99
CA GLN A 111 14.40 -17.26 20.29
C GLN A 111 14.47 -17.02 18.79
N ASP A 112 14.78 -18.07 18.05
CA ASP A 112 14.62 -18.07 16.60
C ASP A 112 13.14 -18.12 16.24
N ARG A 113 12.75 -17.40 15.19
CA ARG A 113 11.35 -17.31 14.75
C ARG A 113 11.23 -17.57 13.26
N VAL A 114 10.13 -18.19 12.87
CA VAL A 114 9.70 -18.32 11.48
C VAL A 114 8.59 -17.30 11.24
N LEU A 115 8.72 -16.50 10.19
CA LEU A 115 7.70 -15.52 9.82
C LEU A 115 6.57 -16.21 9.09
N VAL A 116 5.34 -15.92 9.52
CA VAL A 116 4.12 -16.64 9.07
C VAL A 116 3.27 -15.83 8.10
N THR A 117 3.76 -14.68 7.62
CA THR A 117 3.04 -13.84 6.66
C THR A 117 4.00 -13.29 5.61
N ASP A 118 3.48 -13.14 4.40
CA ASP A 118 4.12 -12.34 3.36
C ASP A 118 3.83 -10.86 3.58
N LEU A 119 4.87 -10.02 3.50
CA LEU A 119 4.74 -8.59 3.71
C LEU A 119 5.71 -7.83 2.81
N VAL A 120 5.26 -6.69 2.26
CA VAL A 120 6.13 -5.71 1.63
C VAL A 120 6.22 -4.51 2.55
N LEU A 121 7.42 -4.25 3.06
CA LEU A 121 7.73 -3.09 3.90
C LEU A 121 8.13 -1.91 3.00
N PRO A 122 7.38 -0.79 3.03
CA PRO A 122 7.74 0.40 2.26
C PRO A 122 9.04 1.02 2.79
N PRO A 123 9.73 1.86 2.00
CA PRO A 123 10.89 2.61 2.47
C PRO A 123 10.50 3.53 3.63
N HIS A 124 11.37 3.64 4.63
CA HIS A 124 11.11 4.35 5.89
C HIS A 124 9.76 3.96 6.55
N GLY A 125 9.36 2.69 6.39
CA GLY A 125 8.18 2.14 7.02
C GLY A 125 8.35 2.08 8.54
N GLY A 126 7.30 2.46 9.28
CA GLY A 126 7.26 2.28 10.72
C GLY A 126 7.32 0.80 11.13
N LYS A 127 7.32 0.57 12.45
CA LYS A 127 7.34 -0.78 13.02
C LYS A 127 6.05 -1.53 12.71
N VAL A 128 6.19 -2.73 12.14
CA VAL A 128 5.08 -3.63 11.78
C VAL A 128 5.21 -4.95 12.50
#